data_AF-A0A8C8EUI8-F1
#
_entry.id   AF-A0A8C8EUI8-F1
#
_cell.length_a   1.000
_cell.length_b   1.000
_cell.length_c   1.000
_cell.angle_alpha   90.00
_cell.angle_beta   90.00
_cell.angle_gamma   90.00
#
_symmetry.space_group_name_H-M   'P 1'
#
loop_
_entity.id
_entity.type
_entity.pdbx_description
1 polymer ?
#
loop_
_entity_poly.entity_id
_entity_poly.type
_entity_poly.pdbx_seq_one_letter_code
_entity_poly.pdbx_strand_id
1 'polypeptide(L)'
;MLVGWLQGKRLLDMFTIGVSLAVAAIPEGLPIVVTVTLALGVMRMVKKRAIIKKLPIVETLGCCNVICSDKTGTLTKNEMTVTHLFTADALHVEVTGVGYNGAGEVLLHGEEIHGFSNTSVSKIVEAGCICNDAVIRNNTLMGRPTEGALIALAMKMGLEGQQQEYVRLEENPFSSEQKWMAVRCVHRTQQDQPGVYYMKGAYEQVIRFCSYYHSKGATLPLNHQQRELYQQQKSYMGSSGLRVLAFASGSEMGNLSFLGLVGIIDPPRSGVKEAVGTLISSGVAIKMITGDSQETAVSIAGRLGIYTKGSQSLSGEEVDQMDLQQLSQMVPRVGTYQHTQAHNPYSLNSTEFNISVILFRPRSAIEEGKGIYNNIRNFVRFQLSTSIAALTLISLATLMNFPNPLNAMQILWINIIMDGPPAQSLGVEPVDKDVIRKPPRNVRDSILTRSLLVKVLVSALVIVCGTLFVFWRELQDNLITPRDTTMTFTCFVFFDMFNALSSRSQTRMVHEMGLCSNKMFCYAVLGSIMGQLAVIYFPPLQSVFQTESLNLLFLVGLTSSVCMVSEAIKWVERWRAVRERRTTVAEEDSFHDV
;
A
#
# COMPACT_ATOMS: atom_id res chain seq x y z
N MET A 1 -0.50 -43.53 -27.38
CA MET A 1 -1.23 -44.74 -27.79
C MET A 1 -1.01 -45.07 -29.26
N LEU A 2 -1.50 -44.26 -30.21
CA LEU A 2 -1.37 -44.56 -31.66
C LEU A 2 0.09 -44.73 -32.12
N VAL A 3 1.01 -43.86 -31.66
CA VAL A 3 2.46 -44.00 -31.92
C VAL A 3 3.03 -45.31 -31.35
N GLY A 4 2.65 -45.70 -30.14
CA GLY A 4 3.12 -46.95 -29.52
C GLY A 4 2.58 -48.19 -30.22
N TRP A 5 1.37 -48.11 -30.75
CA TRP A 5 0.77 -49.17 -31.55
C TRP A 5 1.48 -49.32 -32.89
N LEU A 6 1.81 -48.21 -33.56
CA LEU A 6 2.65 -48.20 -34.76
C LEU A 6 4.07 -48.76 -34.52
N GLN A 7 4.61 -48.58 -33.31
CA GLN A 7 5.90 -49.14 -32.89
C GLN A 7 5.82 -50.62 -32.47
N GLY A 8 4.65 -51.24 -32.45
CA GLY A 8 4.47 -52.65 -32.05
C GLY A 8 4.64 -52.92 -30.55
N LYS A 9 4.49 -51.91 -29.68
CA LYS A 9 4.60 -52.08 -28.22
C LYS A 9 3.43 -52.87 -27.65
N ARG A 10 3.66 -53.62 -26.56
CA ARG A 10 2.59 -54.37 -25.86
C ARG A 10 1.60 -53.42 -25.21
N LEU A 11 0.34 -53.85 -25.10
CA LEU A 11 -0.74 -53.03 -24.52
C LEU A 11 -0.45 -52.56 -23.10
N LEU A 12 0.16 -53.42 -22.28
CA LEU A 12 0.57 -53.09 -20.91
C LEU A 12 1.66 -52.00 -20.87
N ASP A 13 2.65 -52.07 -21.76
CA ASP A 13 3.72 -51.06 -21.83
C ASP A 13 3.16 -49.70 -22.28
N MET A 14 2.26 -49.72 -23.26
CA MET A 14 1.56 -48.53 -23.73
C MET A 14 0.69 -47.91 -22.62
N PHE A 15 0.03 -48.73 -21.80
CA PHE A 15 -0.73 -48.28 -20.64
C PHE A 15 0.17 -47.63 -19.58
N THR A 16 1.28 -48.27 -19.20
CA THR A 16 2.24 -47.75 -18.22
C THR A 16 2.88 -46.43 -18.66
N ILE A 17 3.24 -46.29 -19.95
CA ILE A 17 3.71 -45.03 -20.52
C ILE A 17 2.61 -43.96 -20.48
N GLY A 18 1.37 -44.33 -20.78
CA GLY A 18 0.21 -43.44 -20.69
C GLY A 18 -0.01 -42.88 -19.27
N VAL A 19 0.06 -43.74 -18.26
CA VAL A 19 -0.03 -43.34 -16.84
C VAL A 19 1.15 -42.42 -16.47
N SER A 20 2.37 -42.76 -16.89
CA SER A 20 3.56 -41.95 -16.61
C SER A 20 3.48 -40.55 -17.23
N LEU A 21 2.98 -40.44 -18.47
CA LEU A 21 2.72 -39.15 -19.13
C LEU A 21 1.61 -38.35 -18.44
N ALA A 22 0.54 -39.00 -17.98
CA ALA A 22 -0.55 -38.34 -17.26
C ALA A 22 -0.06 -37.74 -15.93
N VAL A 23 0.70 -38.50 -15.14
CA VAL A 23 1.30 -38.02 -13.89
C VAL A 23 2.32 -36.91 -14.14
N ALA A 24 3.13 -37.00 -15.21
CA ALA A 24 4.09 -35.94 -15.56
C ALA A 24 3.43 -34.65 -16.04
N ALA A 25 2.25 -34.72 -16.64
CA ALA A 25 1.56 -33.57 -17.23
C ALA A 25 0.86 -32.66 -16.20
N ILE A 26 0.47 -33.20 -15.05
CA ILE A 26 -0.36 -32.49 -14.06
C ILE A 26 0.54 -31.93 -12.94
N PRO A 27 0.66 -30.60 -12.79
CA PRO A 27 1.38 -30.00 -11.68
C PRO A 27 0.52 -30.01 -10.41
N GLU A 28 0.38 -31.18 -9.77
CA GLU A 28 -0.48 -31.41 -8.59
C GLU A 28 -0.14 -30.47 -7.41
N GLY A 29 1.13 -30.09 -7.27
CA GLY A 29 1.58 -29.18 -6.21
C GLY A 29 1.18 -27.72 -6.41
N LEU A 30 0.80 -27.30 -7.62
CA LEU A 30 0.61 -25.86 -7.93
C LEU A 30 -0.56 -25.23 -7.16
N PRO A 31 -1.77 -25.82 -7.09
CA PRO A 31 -2.87 -25.25 -6.29
C PRO A 31 -2.56 -25.12 -4.80
N ILE A 32 -1.83 -26.09 -4.25
CA ILE A 32 -1.40 -26.10 -2.84
C ILE A 32 -0.42 -24.96 -2.60
N VAL A 33 0.61 -24.85 -3.44
CA VAL A 33 1.66 -23.83 -3.31
C VAL A 33 1.09 -22.42 -3.46
N VAL A 34 0.19 -22.19 -4.41
CA VAL A 34 -0.52 -20.90 -4.57
C VAL A 34 -1.30 -20.54 -3.30
N THR A 35 -2.10 -21.48 -2.79
CA THR A 35 -2.97 -21.24 -1.64
C THR A 35 -2.17 -20.93 -0.37
N VAL A 36 -1.14 -21.72 -0.09
CA VAL A 36 -0.27 -21.51 1.08
C VAL A 36 0.51 -20.21 0.95
N THR A 37 1.00 -19.88 -0.24
CA THR A 37 1.70 -18.61 -0.51
C THR A 37 0.79 -17.41 -0.25
N LEU A 38 -0.45 -17.44 -0.75
CA LEU A 38 -1.44 -16.40 -0.48
C LEU A 38 -1.76 -16.30 1.02
N ALA A 39 -1.96 -17.43 1.70
CA ALA A 39 -2.26 -17.46 3.13
C ALA A 39 -1.12 -16.85 3.97
N LEU A 40 0.13 -17.23 3.71
CA LEU A 40 1.30 -16.66 4.36
C LEU A 40 1.45 -15.16 4.06
N GLY A 41 1.12 -14.74 2.84
CA GLY A 41 1.03 -13.34 2.45
C GLY A 41 0.00 -12.56 3.28
N VAL A 42 -1.20 -13.10 3.45
CA VAL A 42 -2.23 -12.52 4.33
C VAL A 42 -1.73 -12.40 5.76
N MET A 43 -1.05 -13.42 6.31
CA MET A 43 -0.48 -13.34 7.67
C MET A 43 0.56 -12.21 7.79
N ARG A 44 1.37 -11.97 6.75
CA ARG A 44 2.31 -10.83 6.71
C ARG A 44 1.59 -9.48 6.66
N MET A 45 0.51 -9.38 5.88
CA MET A 45 -0.34 -8.18 5.81
C MET A 45 -1.04 -7.87 7.14
N VAL A 46 -1.54 -8.90 7.84
CA VAL A 46 -2.18 -8.76 9.16
C VAL A 46 -1.20 -8.20 10.19
N LYS A 47 0.06 -8.66 10.20
CA LYS A 47 1.12 -8.08 11.05
C LYS A 47 1.35 -6.59 10.77
N LYS A 48 1.04 -6.13 9.56
CA LYS A 48 1.08 -4.71 9.13
C LYS A 48 -0.27 -3.99 9.30
N ARG A 49 -1.23 -4.58 10.04
CA ARG A 49 -2.59 -4.08 10.29
C ARG A 49 -3.48 -3.98 9.05
N ALA A 50 -3.22 -4.77 8.02
CA ALA A 50 -4.10 -4.92 6.85
C ALA A 50 -4.80 -6.29 6.91
N ILE A 51 -6.12 -6.28 7.13
CA ILE A 51 -6.93 -7.50 7.27
C ILE A 51 -7.58 -7.83 5.93
N ILE A 52 -7.21 -8.98 5.35
CA ILE A 52 -7.77 -9.46 4.08
C ILE A 52 -8.83 -10.52 4.36
N LYS A 53 -10.07 -10.28 3.90
CA LYS A 53 -11.20 -11.20 4.12
C LYS A 53 -11.26 -12.36 3.11
N LYS A 54 -10.68 -12.20 1.92
CA LYS A 54 -10.68 -13.22 0.86
C LYS A 54 -9.29 -13.31 0.21
N LEU A 55 -8.73 -14.52 0.09
CA LEU A 55 -7.38 -14.72 -0.47
C LEU A 55 -7.18 -14.08 -1.87
N PRO A 56 -8.12 -14.15 -2.82
CA PRO A 56 -7.92 -13.55 -4.15
C PRO A 56 -7.69 -12.03 -4.14
N ILE A 57 -8.16 -11.32 -3.10
CA ILE A 57 -7.99 -9.85 -2.98
C ILE A 57 -6.51 -9.47 -2.87
N VAL A 58 -5.67 -10.36 -2.33
CA VAL A 58 -4.21 -10.16 -2.24
C VAL A 58 -3.60 -9.87 -3.61
N GLU A 59 -4.04 -10.59 -4.64
CA GLU A 59 -3.59 -10.36 -6.01
C GLU A 59 -4.13 -9.03 -6.55
N THR A 60 -5.42 -8.76 -6.34
CA THR A 60 -6.08 -7.53 -6.80
C THR A 60 -5.42 -6.27 -6.24
N LEU A 61 -4.94 -6.32 -4.98
CA LEU A 61 -4.20 -5.22 -4.36
C LEU A 61 -2.85 -4.97 -5.05
N GLY A 62 -2.20 -6.01 -5.57
CA GLY A 62 -0.95 -5.89 -6.31
C GLY A 62 -1.09 -5.17 -7.66
N CYS A 63 -2.28 -5.17 -8.26
CA CYS A 63 -2.61 -4.46 -9.51
C CYS A 63 -3.48 -3.21 -9.31
N CYS A 64 -3.66 -2.76 -8.08
CA CYS A 64 -4.44 -1.55 -7.80
C CYS A 64 -3.78 -0.32 -8.43
N ASN A 65 -4.50 0.34 -9.35
CA ASN A 65 -4.06 1.55 -10.05
C ASN A 65 -4.78 2.82 -9.61
N VAL A 66 -5.94 2.70 -8.95
CA VAL A 66 -6.71 3.81 -8.38
C VAL A 66 -7.14 3.48 -6.96
N ILE A 67 -6.86 4.41 -6.04
CA ILE A 67 -7.33 4.36 -4.65
C ILE A 67 -8.29 5.51 -4.43
N CYS A 68 -9.54 5.18 -4.15
CA CYS A 68 -10.53 6.12 -3.64
C CYS A 68 -10.53 6.04 -2.11
N SER A 69 -10.24 7.15 -1.44
CA SER A 69 -10.19 7.22 0.02
C SER A 69 -11.07 8.34 0.54
N ASP A 70 -11.85 8.03 1.57
CA ASP A 70 -12.53 9.05 2.36
C ASP A 70 -11.52 9.96 3.06
N LYS A 71 -11.86 11.25 3.22
CA LYS A 71 -11.05 12.20 3.97
C LYS A 71 -11.13 11.94 5.48
N THR A 72 -12.32 12.14 6.05
CA THR A 72 -12.54 12.19 7.51
C THR A 72 -12.29 10.82 8.12
N GLY A 73 -11.41 10.75 9.12
CA GLY A 73 -11.10 9.53 9.86
C GLY A 73 -10.17 8.55 9.13
N THR A 74 -9.97 8.69 7.81
CA THR A 74 -9.01 7.86 7.06
C THR A 74 -7.73 8.64 6.74
N LEU A 75 -7.82 9.73 5.99
CA LEU A 75 -6.67 10.58 5.67
C LEU A 75 -6.36 11.56 6.80
N THR A 76 -7.38 11.98 7.54
CA THR A 76 -7.28 12.89 8.68
C THR A 76 -7.51 12.17 9.99
N LYS A 77 -7.12 12.79 11.12
CA LYS A 77 -7.26 12.18 12.45
C LYS A 77 -8.71 12.13 12.94
N ASN A 78 -9.61 12.92 12.35
CA ASN A 78 -10.94 13.20 12.89
C ASN A 78 -10.86 13.86 14.27
N GLU A 79 -9.85 14.70 14.46
CA GLU A 79 -9.57 15.42 15.71
C GLU A 79 -9.44 16.91 15.38
N MET A 80 -10.53 17.66 15.49
CA MET A 80 -10.53 19.08 15.19
C MET A 80 -9.48 19.78 16.06
N THR A 81 -8.57 20.51 15.42
CA THR A 81 -7.38 21.07 16.05
C THR A 81 -7.25 22.53 15.65
N VAL A 82 -7.06 23.42 16.64
CA VAL A 82 -6.67 24.81 16.38
C VAL A 82 -5.23 24.82 15.87
N THR A 83 -5.00 25.51 14.76
CA THR A 83 -3.64 25.63 14.18
C THR A 83 -3.18 27.07 14.02
N HIS A 84 -4.11 28.02 13.93
CA HIS A 84 -3.79 29.43 13.72
C HIS A 84 -4.73 30.30 14.55
N LEU A 85 -4.21 31.38 15.12
CA LEU A 85 -5.01 32.50 15.61
C LEU A 85 -4.57 33.77 14.89
N PHE A 86 -5.52 34.68 14.76
CA PHE A 86 -5.27 36.05 14.32
C PHE A 86 -5.93 37.00 15.30
N THR A 87 -5.14 37.79 16.01
CA THR A 87 -5.66 38.73 17.01
C THR A 87 -6.18 40.01 16.36
N ALA A 88 -7.02 40.75 17.07
CA ALA A 88 -7.55 42.03 16.60
C ALA A 88 -6.47 43.11 16.40
N ASP A 89 -5.32 43.01 17.07
CA ASP A 89 -4.13 43.83 16.80
C ASP A 89 -3.20 43.27 15.71
N ALA A 90 -3.73 42.39 14.86
CA ALA A 90 -3.08 41.83 13.67
C ALA A 90 -1.85 40.95 13.93
N LEU A 91 -1.81 40.26 15.07
CA LEU A 91 -0.78 39.26 15.35
C LEU A 91 -1.20 37.90 14.79
N HIS A 92 -0.24 37.21 14.16
CA HIS A 92 -0.40 35.84 13.69
C HIS A 92 0.24 34.89 14.69
N VAL A 93 -0.54 33.91 15.14
CA VAL A 93 -0.08 32.90 16.11
C VAL A 93 -0.27 31.54 15.50
N GLU A 94 0.75 30.70 15.60
CA GLU A 94 0.71 29.31 15.17
C GLU A 94 0.53 28.39 16.38
N VAL A 95 -0.23 27.32 16.20
CA VAL A 95 -0.50 26.34 17.26
C VAL A 95 -0.08 24.97 16.77
N THR A 96 0.88 24.38 17.48
CA THR A 96 1.38 23.03 17.21
C THR A 96 0.69 22.01 18.11
N GLY A 97 0.90 20.72 17.85
CA GLY A 97 0.29 19.63 18.61
C GLY A 97 -1.14 19.30 18.16
N VAL A 98 -1.43 18.00 18.09
CA VAL A 98 -2.71 17.48 17.57
C VAL A 98 -3.36 16.60 18.61
N GLY A 99 -4.68 16.73 18.74
CA GLY A 99 -5.52 15.94 19.63
C GLY A 99 -6.08 16.77 20.78
N TYR A 100 -6.95 16.14 21.58
CA TYR A 100 -7.62 16.76 22.70
C TYR A 100 -6.80 16.64 23.99
N ASN A 101 -5.62 17.26 24.00
CA ASN A 101 -4.69 17.29 25.13
C ASN A 101 -3.86 18.59 25.12
N GLY A 102 -3.09 18.82 26.19
CA GLY A 102 -2.20 19.98 26.32
C GLY A 102 -0.84 19.83 25.62
N ALA A 103 -0.60 18.78 24.82
CA ALA A 103 0.67 18.61 24.14
C ALA A 103 0.74 19.49 22.87
N GLY A 104 1.77 20.30 22.78
CA GLY A 104 1.99 21.27 21.71
C GLY A 104 2.31 22.65 22.26
N GLU A 105 2.65 23.56 21.37
CA GLU A 105 3.15 24.90 21.69
C GLU A 105 2.30 25.94 20.97
N VAL A 106 2.13 27.11 21.59
CA VAL A 106 1.51 28.27 20.96
C VAL A 106 2.63 29.27 20.67
N LEU A 107 2.83 29.58 19.39
CA LEU A 107 4.01 30.28 18.89
C LEU A 107 3.60 31.65 18.32
N LEU A 108 4.16 32.73 18.86
CA LEU A 108 4.06 34.08 18.32
C LEU A 108 5.43 34.48 17.77
N HIS A 109 5.53 34.72 16.46
CA HIS A 109 6.81 35.00 15.79
C HIS A 109 7.91 33.94 16.05
N GLY A 110 7.53 32.70 16.29
CA GLY A 110 8.43 31.59 16.60
C GLY A 110 8.82 31.45 18.08
N GLU A 111 8.37 32.39 18.94
CA GLU A 111 8.56 32.30 20.39
C GLU A 111 7.32 31.70 21.07
N GLU A 112 7.55 30.81 22.02
CA GLU A 112 6.49 30.15 22.77
C GLU A 112 5.83 31.11 23.76
N ILE A 113 4.49 31.18 23.73
CA ILE A 113 3.69 31.99 24.64
C ILE A 113 2.84 31.10 25.55
N HIS A 114 2.89 31.40 26.86
CA HIS A 114 2.18 30.67 27.91
C HIS A 114 1.31 31.59 28.76
N GLY A 115 0.20 31.06 29.27
CA GLY A 115 -0.73 31.75 30.17
C GLY A 115 -1.17 33.11 29.65
N PHE A 116 -0.94 34.15 30.46
CA PHE A 116 -1.29 35.54 30.15
C PHE A 116 -0.13 36.38 29.61
N SER A 117 0.94 35.75 29.11
CA SER A 117 2.12 36.44 28.56
C SER A 117 1.78 37.42 27.43
N ASN A 118 0.76 37.13 26.63
CA ASN A 118 0.22 38.04 25.63
C ASN A 118 -1.28 38.26 25.84
N THR A 119 -1.66 39.50 26.17
CA THR A 119 -3.04 39.87 26.52
C THR A 119 -4.04 39.63 25.39
N SER A 120 -3.65 39.94 24.15
CA SER A 120 -4.53 39.79 22.98
C SER A 120 -4.83 38.32 22.70
N VAL A 121 -3.82 37.45 22.81
CA VAL A 121 -3.99 35.99 22.63
C VAL A 121 -4.76 35.37 23.78
N SER A 122 -4.38 35.69 25.03
CA SER A 122 -5.02 35.12 26.22
C SER A 122 -6.51 35.45 26.26
N LYS A 123 -6.93 36.64 25.81
CA LYS A 123 -8.35 37.02 25.74
C LYS A 123 -9.16 36.17 24.75
N ILE A 124 -8.58 35.80 23.60
CA ILE A 124 -9.24 34.90 22.65
C ILE A 124 -9.41 33.50 23.26
N VAL A 125 -8.36 33.00 23.91
CA VAL A 125 -8.37 31.68 24.56
C VAL A 125 -9.35 31.65 25.74
N GLU A 126 -9.35 32.70 26.56
CA GLU A 126 -10.31 32.92 27.64
C GLU A 126 -11.76 32.89 27.12
N ALA A 127 -12.06 33.65 26.05
CA ALA A 127 -13.37 33.63 25.41
C ALA A 127 -13.75 32.22 24.88
N GLY A 128 -12.77 31.51 24.31
CA GLY A 128 -12.93 30.14 23.82
C GLY A 128 -13.13 29.08 24.91
N CYS A 129 -12.68 29.34 26.13
CA CYS A 129 -12.92 28.51 27.32
C CYS A 129 -14.26 28.84 27.99
N ILE A 130 -14.55 30.12 28.20
CA ILE A 130 -15.73 30.56 28.94
C ILE A 130 -17.00 30.31 28.13
N CYS A 131 -16.99 30.62 26.84
CA CYS A 131 -18.12 30.38 25.93
C CYS A 131 -18.00 28.98 25.31
N ASN A 132 -18.11 27.91 26.09
CA ASN A 132 -17.82 26.54 25.63
C ASN A 132 -18.46 25.43 26.47
N ASP A 133 -19.15 24.50 25.83
CA ASP A 133 -19.84 23.41 26.55
C ASP A 133 -19.07 22.07 26.52
N ALA A 134 -17.92 22.02 25.85
CA ALA A 134 -17.10 20.83 25.76
C ALA A 134 -16.21 20.65 27.00
N VAL A 135 -16.00 19.39 27.38
CA VAL A 135 -15.12 19.00 28.48
C VAL A 135 -14.20 17.90 27.99
N ILE A 136 -12.91 18.03 28.29
CA ILE A 136 -11.91 17.00 28.01
C ILE A 136 -11.57 16.30 29.33
N ARG A 137 -11.81 14.98 29.42
CA ARG A 137 -11.38 14.15 30.56
C ARG A 137 -10.54 12.99 30.06
N ASN A 138 -9.36 12.78 30.63
CA ASN A 138 -8.44 11.71 30.22
C ASN A 138 -8.23 11.65 28.69
N ASN A 139 -7.99 12.81 28.06
CA ASN A 139 -7.86 13.00 26.61
C ASN A 139 -9.09 12.58 25.77
N THR A 140 -10.22 12.30 26.42
CA THR A 140 -11.48 11.98 25.77
C THR A 140 -12.35 13.24 25.75
N LEU A 141 -12.75 13.65 24.55
CA LEU A 141 -13.64 14.78 24.36
C LEU A 141 -15.10 14.37 24.64
N MET A 142 -15.77 15.14 25.50
CA MET A 142 -17.22 15.15 25.67
C MET A 142 -17.75 16.50 25.16
N GLY A 143 -18.58 16.50 24.12
CA GLY A 143 -19.10 17.71 23.47
C GLY A 143 -18.74 17.79 21.99
N ARG A 144 -18.86 18.98 21.40
CA ARG A 144 -18.63 19.18 19.95
C ARG A 144 -17.12 19.25 19.64
N PRO A 145 -16.63 18.59 18.56
CA PRO A 145 -15.22 18.63 18.16
C PRO A 145 -14.62 20.03 18.05
N THR A 146 -15.35 20.98 17.47
CA THR A 146 -14.91 22.37 17.32
C THR A 146 -14.69 23.07 18.66
N GLU A 147 -15.50 22.74 19.65
CA GLU A 147 -15.40 23.31 20.99
C GLU A 147 -14.29 22.63 21.80
N GLY A 148 -14.14 21.32 21.65
CA GLY A 148 -13.02 20.57 22.19
C GLY A 148 -11.66 21.09 21.70
N ALA A 149 -11.58 21.51 20.43
CA ALA A 149 -10.37 22.12 19.88
C ALA A 149 -9.96 23.40 20.62
N LEU A 150 -10.95 24.20 21.07
CA LEU A 150 -10.70 25.44 21.83
C LEU A 150 -10.27 25.13 23.28
N ILE A 151 -10.83 24.11 23.91
CA ILE A 151 -10.36 23.66 25.22
C ILE A 151 -8.94 23.10 25.13
N ALA A 152 -8.64 22.32 24.09
CA ALA A 152 -7.28 21.82 23.86
C ALA A 152 -6.27 22.96 23.62
N LEU A 153 -6.67 24.03 22.92
CA LEU A 153 -5.87 25.25 22.80
C LEU A 153 -5.59 25.89 24.18
N ALA A 154 -6.60 25.97 25.04
CA ALA A 154 -6.43 26.51 26.37
C ALA A 154 -5.53 25.64 27.25
N MET A 155 -5.62 24.31 27.15
CA MET A 155 -4.72 23.38 27.83
C MET A 155 -3.26 23.61 27.41
N LYS A 156 -2.99 23.90 26.14
CA LYS A 156 -1.63 24.21 25.64
C LYS A 156 -1.08 25.53 26.18
N MET A 157 -1.96 26.47 26.53
CA MET A 157 -1.59 27.73 27.17
C MET A 157 -1.64 27.67 28.71
N GLY A 158 -2.07 26.56 29.31
CA GLY A 158 -2.28 26.46 30.77
C GLY A 158 -3.46 27.29 31.28
N LEU A 159 -4.50 27.51 30.46
CA LEU A 159 -5.68 28.32 30.76
C LEU A 159 -6.97 27.50 30.87
N GLU A 160 -6.90 26.17 30.91
CA GLU A 160 -8.07 25.28 30.93
C GLU A 160 -8.95 25.43 32.19
N GLY A 161 -8.36 25.87 33.31
CA GLY A 161 -9.07 26.12 34.57
C GLY A 161 -9.96 27.36 34.56
N GLN A 162 -9.75 28.28 33.61
CA GLN A 162 -10.41 29.60 33.58
C GLN A 162 -11.93 29.51 33.59
N GLN A 163 -12.52 28.52 32.92
CA GLN A 163 -13.97 28.35 32.91
C GLN A 163 -14.56 28.16 34.33
N GLN A 164 -13.80 27.59 35.27
CA GLN A 164 -14.24 27.37 36.65
C GLN A 164 -14.17 28.64 37.50
N GLU A 165 -13.43 29.66 37.06
CA GLU A 165 -13.32 30.95 37.76
C GLU A 165 -14.53 31.85 37.49
N TYR A 166 -15.34 31.54 36.47
CA TYR A 166 -16.52 32.30 36.08
C TYR A 166 -17.81 31.58 36.43
N VAL A 167 -18.84 32.37 36.76
CA VAL A 167 -20.23 31.91 36.89
C VAL A 167 -21.00 32.45 35.69
N ARG A 168 -21.56 31.56 34.88
CA ARG A 168 -22.44 31.93 33.77
C ARG A 168 -23.82 32.30 34.32
N LEU A 169 -24.26 33.51 34.01
CA LEU A 169 -25.55 34.07 34.41
C LEU A 169 -26.60 33.88 33.32
N GLU A 170 -26.20 34.02 32.05
CA GLU A 170 -27.06 33.83 30.88
C GLU A 170 -26.31 33.06 29.80
N GLU A 171 -27.04 32.22 29.07
CA GLU A 171 -26.49 31.42 27.97
C GLU A 171 -27.39 31.52 26.73
N ASN A 172 -26.76 31.86 25.60
CA ASN A 172 -27.34 31.80 24.27
C ASN A 172 -26.63 30.67 23.51
N PRO A 173 -27.22 29.46 23.48
CA PRO A 173 -26.59 28.30 22.87
C PRO A 173 -26.51 28.45 21.35
N PHE A 174 -25.57 27.72 20.74
CA PHE A 174 -25.43 27.73 19.28
C PHE A 174 -26.66 27.15 18.56
N SER A 175 -27.22 27.94 17.64
CA SER A 175 -28.19 27.48 16.63
C SER A 175 -27.62 27.62 15.21
N SER A 176 -27.96 26.69 14.31
CA SER A 176 -27.55 26.74 12.89
C SER A 176 -28.12 27.94 12.13
N GLU A 177 -29.27 28.46 12.57
CA GLU A 177 -29.88 29.67 12.01
C GLU A 177 -29.10 30.93 12.40
N GLN A 178 -28.73 31.02 13.68
CA GLN A 178 -28.02 32.17 14.24
C GLN A 178 -26.51 32.14 13.94
N LYS A 179 -25.89 30.96 13.92
CA LYS A 179 -24.46 30.72 13.67
C LYS A 179 -23.50 31.36 14.68
N TRP A 180 -23.97 31.65 15.90
CA TRP A 180 -23.16 32.13 17.01
C TRP A 180 -23.64 31.57 18.35
N MET A 181 -22.79 31.67 19.37
CA MET A 181 -23.04 31.34 20.77
C MET A 181 -22.52 32.49 21.63
N ALA A 182 -23.24 32.82 22.71
CA ALA A 182 -22.77 33.80 23.68
C ALA A 182 -23.11 33.38 25.10
N VAL A 183 -22.30 33.79 26.06
CA VAL A 183 -22.57 33.61 27.49
C VAL A 183 -22.30 34.92 28.22
N ARG A 184 -23.15 35.28 29.17
CA ARG A 184 -22.90 36.36 30.12
C ARG A 184 -22.39 35.75 31.41
N CYS A 185 -21.28 36.25 31.93
CA CYS A 185 -20.68 35.69 33.14
C CYS A 185 -20.07 36.75 34.05
N VAL A 186 -19.90 36.40 35.31
CA VAL A 186 -19.18 37.19 36.32
C VAL A 186 -18.08 36.34 36.93
N HIS A 187 -16.98 36.96 37.31
CA HIS A 187 -15.91 36.26 38.02
C HIS A 187 -16.40 35.85 39.41
N ARG A 188 -16.06 34.64 39.87
CA ARG A 188 -16.55 34.06 41.15
C ARG A 188 -16.24 34.92 42.36
N THR A 189 -15.11 35.62 42.35
CA THR A 189 -14.69 36.53 43.44
C THR A 189 -15.23 37.95 43.32
N GLN A 190 -15.90 38.29 42.20
CA GLN A 190 -16.37 39.64 41.89
C GLN A 190 -17.84 39.61 41.42
N GLN A 191 -18.71 38.94 42.18
CA GLN A 191 -20.13 38.80 41.82
C GLN A 191 -20.89 40.14 41.79
N ASP A 192 -20.38 41.17 42.48
CA ASP A 192 -20.97 42.51 42.52
C ASP A 192 -20.64 43.37 41.28
N GLN A 193 -19.77 42.90 40.38
CA GLN A 193 -19.45 43.61 39.14
C GLN A 193 -20.46 43.32 38.03
N PRO A 194 -20.64 44.27 37.09
CA PRO A 194 -21.47 44.03 35.90
C PRO A 194 -20.93 42.84 35.10
N GLY A 195 -21.82 41.96 34.65
CA GLY A 195 -21.45 40.77 33.90
C GLY A 195 -20.81 41.10 32.55
N VAL A 196 -19.91 40.23 32.10
CA VAL A 196 -19.21 40.31 30.82
C VAL A 196 -19.78 39.26 29.87
N TYR A 197 -20.13 39.68 28.66
CA TYR A 197 -20.48 38.81 27.55
C TYR A 197 -19.23 38.30 26.85
N TYR A 198 -19.19 37.00 26.59
CA TYR A 198 -18.24 36.35 25.69
C TYR A 198 -19.00 35.67 24.57
N MET A 199 -18.58 35.92 23.32
CA MET A 199 -19.27 35.48 22.12
C MET A 199 -18.30 34.78 21.17
N LYS A 200 -18.76 33.69 20.54
CA LYS A 200 -18.06 33.02 19.44
C LYS A 200 -19.02 32.65 18.31
N GLY A 201 -18.55 32.62 17.07
CA GLY A 201 -19.39 32.24 15.94
C GLY A 201 -18.80 32.49 14.57
N ALA A 202 -19.66 32.47 13.56
CA ALA A 202 -19.30 32.90 12.21
C ALA A 202 -18.92 34.39 12.22
N TYR A 203 -17.85 34.74 11.49
CA TYR A 203 -17.34 36.12 11.43
C TYR A 203 -18.43 37.14 11.08
N GLU A 204 -19.22 36.83 10.05
CA GLU A 204 -20.27 37.71 9.51
C GLU A 204 -21.36 38.03 10.53
N GLN A 205 -21.53 37.19 11.56
CA GLN A 205 -22.48 37.39 12.63
C GLN A 205 -21.84 38.11 13.82
N VAL A 206 -20.69 37.63 14.29
CA VAL A 206 -20.00 38.20 15.46
C VAL A 206 -19.62 39.67 15.25
N ILE A 207 -19.12 40.02 14.06
CA ILE A 207 -18.67 41.38 13.75
C ILE A 207 -19.82 42.42 13.76
N ARG A 208 -21.09 41.97 13.65
CA ARG A 208 -22.28 42.84 13.72
C ARG A 208 -22.56 43.32 15.14
N PHE A 209 -22.14 42.55 16.14
CA PHE A 209 -22.27 42.91 17.56
C PHE A 209 -21.06 43.68 18.08
N CYS A 210 -20.07 43.96 17.23
CA CYS A 210 -18.83 44.63 17.62
C CYS A 210 -18.85 46.11 17.20
N SER A 211 -18.66 47.00 18.17
CA SER A 211 -18.41 48.44 17.97
C SER A 211 -16.95 48.81 18.21
N TYR A 212 -16.22 47.94 18.91
CA TYR A 212 -14.83 48.12 19.28
C TYR A 212 -13.98 46.91 18.87
N TYR A 213 -12.67 47.01 18.99
CA TYR A 213 -11.74 45.90 18.92
C TYR A 213 -10.70 46.01 20.05
N HIS A 214 -10.16 44.86 20.44
CA HIS A 214 -9.17 44.79 21.51
C HIS A 214 -7.75 44.91 20.93
N SER A 215 -6.90 45.75 21.55
CA SER A 215 -5.51 45.91 21.15
C SER A 215 -4.64 46.15 22.38
N LYS A 216 -3.70 45.24 22.66
CA LYS A 216 -2.70 45.37 23.75
C LYS A 216 -3.31 45.77 25.11
N GLY A 217 -4.48 45.22 25.46
CA GLY A 217 -5.16 45.53 26.72
C GLY A 217 -6.12 46.74 26.66
N ALA A 218 -6.12 47.52 25.57
CA ALA A 218 -7.04 48.64 25.37
C ALA A 218 -8.19 48.28 24.42
N THR A 219 -9.32 48.97 24.58
CA THR A 219 -10.49 48.86 23.70
C THR A 219 -10.55 50.09 22.79
N LEU A 220 -10.52 49.87 21.48
CA LEU A 220 -10.44 50.94 20.47
C LEU A 220 -11.64 50.85 19.51
N PRO A 221 -12.10 51.97 18.93
CA PRO A 221 -13.26 51.98 18.05
C PRO A 221 -13.00 51.20 16.76
N LEU A 222 -13.96 50.38 16.34
CA LEU A 222 -13.85 49.51 15.18
C LEU A 222 -14.19 50.27 13.88
N ASN A 223 -13.17 50.60 13.10
CA ASN A 223 -13.31 51.35 11.85
C ASN A 223 -13.49 50.43 10.62
N HIS A 224 -13.92 51.00 9.49
CA HIS A 224 -14.13 50.25 8.24
C HIS A 224 -12.86 49.51 7.77
N GLN A 225 -11.69 50.15 7.85
CA GLN A 225 -10.41 49.56 7.46
C GLN A 225 -10.10 48.27 8.23
N GLN A 226 -10.47 48.20 9.52
CA GLN A 226 -10.26 46.99 10.34
C GLN A 226 -11.25 45.88 9.99
N ARG A 227 -12.51 46.24 9.71
CA ARG A 227 -13.50 45.27 9.22
C ARG A 227 -13.06 44.64 7.90
N GLU A 228 -12.46 45.43 7.00
CA GLU A 228 -11.86 44.90 5.76
C GLU A 228 -10.67 44.00 6.03
N LEU A 229 -9.75 44.39 6.92
CA LEU A 229 -8.60 43.57 7.32
C LEU A 229 -9.04 42.20 7.86
N TYR A 230 -10.01 42.18 8.77
CA TYR A 230 -10.50 40.92 9.36
C TYR A 230 -11.24 40.05 8.34
N GLN A 231 -11.99 40.67 7.41
CA GLN A 231 -12.65 39.95 6.32
C GLN A 231 -11.64 39.34 5.34
N GLN A 232 -10.57 40.07 5.00
CA GLN A 232 -9.48 39.56 4.16
C GLN A 232 -8.78 38.39 4.85
N GLN A 233 -8.47 38.53 6.13
CA GLN A 233 -7.81 37.49 6.90
C GLN A 233 -8.68 36.24 7.07
N LYS A 234 -9.99 36.41 7.30
CA LYS A 234 -10.94 35.29 7.31
C LYS A 234 -10.95 34.54 5.97
N SER A 235 -10.92 35.27 4.85
CA SER A 235 -10.84 34.67 3.52
C SER A 235 -9.54 33.92 3.30
N TYR A 236 -8.39 34.48 3.73
CA TYR A 236 -7.07 33.85 3.64
C TYR A 236 -6.97 32.54 4.46
N MET A 237 -7.47 32.56 5.70
CA MET A 237 -7.53 31.38 6.55
C MET A 237 -8.47 30.32 5.96
N GLY A 238 -9.61 30.75 5.40
CA GLY A 238 -10.54 29.88 4.68
C GLY A 238 -9.91 29.21 3.45
N SER A 239 -9.21 29.96 2.60
CA SER A 239 -8.48 29.40 1.44
C SER A 239 -7.37 28.44 1.85
N SER A 240 -6.86 28.56 3.08
CA SER A 240 -5.91 27.63 3.68
C SER A 240 -6.57 26.36 4.24
N GLY A 241 -7.88 26.17 4.02
CA GLY A 241 -8.68 25.04 4.48
C GLY A 241 -9.01 25.07 5.97
N LEU A 242 -8.89 26.23 6.61
CA LEU A 242 -9.23 26.40 8.02
C LEU A 242 -10.71 26.76 8.17
N ARG A 243 -11.40 26.08 9.07
CA ARG A 243 -12.68 26.53 9.59
C ARG A 243 -12.43 27.70 10.55
N VAL A 244 -12.84 28.90 10.15
CA VAL A 244 -12.61 30.14 10.90
C VAL A 244 -13.75 30.43 11.87
N LEU A 245 -13.43 30.72 13.12
CA LEU A 245 -14.35 31.24 14.13
C LEU A 245 -13.90 32.62 14.60
N ALA A 246 -14.85 33.53 14.78
CA ALA A 246 -14.62 34.85 15.35
C ALA A 246 -15.00 34.88 16.83
N PHE A 247 -14.28 35.70 17.60
CA PHE A 247 -14.47 35.89 19.04
C PHE A 247 -14.66 37.36 19.38
N ALA A 248 -15.53 37.64 20.33
CA ALA A 248 -15.78 38.98 20.85
C ALA A 248 -16.11 38.93 22.35
N SER A 249 -15.84 40.02 23.07
CA SER A 249 -16.25 40.19 24.46
C SER A 249 -16.61 41.64 24.80
N GLY A 250 -17.46 41.87 25.79
CA GLY A 250 -17.83 43.21 26.23
C GLY A 250 -18.86 43.21 27.34
N SER A 251 -19.17 44.37 27.90
CA SER A 251 -20.15 44.52 28.98
C SER A 251 -21.61 44.46 28.51
N GLU A 252 -21.87 44.78 27.25
CA GLU A 252 -23.22 44.90 26.70
C GLU A 252 -23.34 44.22 25.33
N MET A 253 -24.40 43.44 25.15
CA MET A 253 -24.68 42.76 23.88
C MET A 253 -24.99 43.78 22.78
N GLY A 254 -24.31 43.68 21.64
CA GLY A 254 -24.41 44.66 20.54
C GLY A 254 -23.37 45.78 20.60
N ASN A 255 -22.62 45.89 21.69
CA ASN A 255 -21.53 46.84 21.86
C ASN A 255 -20.22 46.15 22.30
N LEU A 256 -19.92 45.02 21.67
CA LEU A 256 -18.78 44.17 22.02
C LEU A 256 -17.47 44.67 21.40
N SER A 257 -16.36 44.18 21.95
CA SER A 257 -15.02 44.32 21.39
C SER A 257 -14.62 43.06 20.65
N PHE A 258 -14.26 43.18 19.38
CA PHE A 258 -13.70 42.09 18.59
C PHE A 258 -12.33 41.67 19.15
N LEU A 259 -12.15 40.37 19.39
CA LEU A 259 -10.93 39.81 19.98
C LEU A 259 -10.00 39.21 18.92
N GLY A 260 -10.57 38.48 17.95
CA GLY A 260 -9.78 37.84 16.90
C GLY A 260 -10.49 36.68 16.22
N LEU A 261 -9.73 35.99 15.36
CA LEU A 261 -10.12 34.81 14.60
C LEU A 261 -9.32 33.59 15.03
N VAL A 262 -9.94 32.42 15.02
CA VAL A 262 -9.29 31.13 15.28
C VAL A 262 -9.56 30.19 14.11
N GLY A 263 -8.48 29.61 13.59
CA GLY A 263 -8.49 28.66 12.48
C GLY A 263 -8.39 27.23 12.98
N ILE A 264 -9.44 26.45 12.73
CA ILE A 264 -9.57 25.06 13.15
C ILE A 264 -9.56 24.15 11.92
N ILE A 265 -8.83 23.05 11.97
CA ILE A 265 -8.78 22.08 10.87
C ILE A 265 -8.82 20.66 11.43
N ASP A 266 -9.29 19.70 10.65
CA ASP A 266 -9.06 18.28 10.90
C ASP A 266 -7.71 17.89 10.26
N PRO A 267 -6.62 17.78 11.04
CA PRO A 267 -5.30 17.65 10.48
C PRO A 267 -5.08 16.27 9.84
N PRO A 268 -4.26 16.19 8.78
CA PRO A 268 -3.82 14.92 8.22
C PRO A 268 -3.17 14.00 9.27
N ARG A 269 -3.37 12.69 9.15
CA ARG A 269 -2.65 11.71 9.96
C ARG A 269 -1.15 11.74 9.63
N SER A 270 -0.32 11.49 10.64
CA SER A 270 1.13 11.33 10.45
C SER A 270 1.44 10.16 9.50
N GLY A 271 2.40 10.38 8.60
CA GLY A 271 2.82 9.40 7.59
C GLY A 271 1.87 9.26 6.38
N VAL A 272 0.67 9.85 6.38
CA VAL A 272 -0.25 9.76 5.22
C VAL A 272 0.32 10.50 4.00
N LYS A 273 0.90 11.69 4.19
CA LYS A 273 1.56 12.45 3.11
C LYS A 273 2.67 11.63 2.43
N GLU A 274 3.51 10.97 3.21
CA GLU A 274 4.59 10.11 2.68
C GLU A 274 4.05 8.88 1.95
N ALA A 275 2.99 8.27 2.50
CA ALA A 275 2.32 7.12 1.87
C ALA A 275 1.70 7.51 0.53
N VAL A 276 1.00 8.66 0.47
CA VAL A 276 0.43 9.24 -0.75
C VAL A 276 1.52 9.49 -1.78
N GLY A 277 2.60 10.19 -1.41
CA GLY A 277 3.72 10.47 -2.32
C GLY A 277 4.36 9.19 -2.88
N THR A 278 4.54 8.17 -2.04
CA THR A 278 5.08 6.87 -2.50
C THR A 278 4.15 6.19 -3.50
N LEU A 279 2.85 6.16 -3.21
CA LEU A 279 1.87 5.51 -4.08
C LEU A 279 1.78 6.21 -5.44
N ILE A 280 1.75 7.54 -5.45
CA ILE A 280 1.77 8.35 -6.67
C ILE A 280 3.07 8.08 -7.47
N SER A 281 4.24 8.07 -6.80
CA SER A 281 5.52 7.75 -7.46
C SER A 281 5.57 6.33 -8.05
N SER A 282 4.75 5.41 -7.51
CA SER A 282 4.61 4.05 -8.00
C SER A 282 3.52 3.90 -9.07
N GLY A 283 2.95 4.99 -9.59
CA GLY A 283 1.94 4.98 -10.65
C GLY A 283 0.50 4.70 -10.19
N VAL A 284 0.21 4.84 -8.89
CA VAL A 284 -1.15 4.69 -8.35
C VAL A 284 -1.81 6.07 -8.25
N ALA A 285 -2.96 6.24 -8.89
CA ALA A 285 -3.76 7.46 -8.75
C ALA A 285 -4.54 7.44 -7.44
N ILE A 286 -4.54 8.56 -6.71
CA ILE A 286 -5.29 8.70 -5.46
C ILE A 286 -6.41 9.72 -5.67
N LYS A 287 -7.61 9.37 -5.24
CA LYS A 287 -8.82 10.20 -5.33
C LYS A 287 -9.37 10.37 -3.92
N MET A 288 -9.47 11.60 -3.45
CA MET A 288 -10.08 11.91 -2.15
C MET A 288 -11.58 12.11 -2.33
N ILE A 289 -12.38 11.48 -1.45
CA ILE A 289 -13.83 11.68 -1.38
C ILE A 289 -14.16 12.35 -0.04
N THR A 290 -14.97 13.40 -0.07
CA THR A 290 -15.33 14.15 1.15
C THR A 290 -16.71 14.82 1.06
N GLY A 291 -17.35 15.02 2.21
CA GLY A 291 -18.57 15.84 2.33
C GLY A 291 -18.30 17.30 2.68
N ASP A 292 -17.03 17.72 2.74
CA ASP A 292 -16.64 19.10 3.06
C ASP A 292 -16.78 20.04 1.86
N SER A 293 -16.66 21.35 2.12
CA SER A 293 -16.57 22.37 1.07
C SER A 293 -15.35 22.20 0.17
N GLN A 294 -15.44 22.77 -1.03
CA GLN A 294 -14.40 22.67 -2.05
C GLN A 294 -13.07 23.20 -1.55
N GLU A 295 -13.07 24.35 -0.88
CA GLU A 295 -11.85 25.00 -0.40
C GLU A 295 -11.15 24.11 0.63
N THR A 296 -11.93 23.48 1.51
CA THR A 296 -11.41 22.57 2.53
C THR A 296 -10.84 21.30 1.90
N ALA A 297 -11.58 20.71 0.94
CA ALA A 297 -11.15 19.52 0.21
C ALA A 297 -9.84 19.76 -0.54
N VAL A 298 -9.76 20.85 -1.32
CA VAL A 298 -8.58 21.23 -2.11
C VAL A 298 -7.39 21.53 -1.21
N SER A 299 -7.58 22.23 -0.08
CA SER A 299 -6.50 22.50 0.86
C SER A 299 -5.93 21.22 1.49
N ILE A 300 -6.78 20.33 2.01
CA ILE A 300 -6.32 19.07 2.60
C ILE A 300 -5.65 18.19 1.55
N ALA A 301 -6.21 18.11 0.35
CA ALA A 301 -5.63 17.35 -0.75
C ALA A 301 -4.28 17.93 -1.22
N GLY A 302 -4.14 19.26 -1.23
CA GLY A 302 -2.87 19.93 -1.51
C GLY A 302 -1.80 19.63 -0.45
N ARG A 303 -2.16 19.65 0.84
CA ARG A 303 -1.24 19.29 1.94
C ARG A 303 -0.77 17.84 1.87
N LEU A 304 -1.64 16.94 1.42
CA LEU A 304 -1.36 15.52 1.23
C LEU A 304 -0.59 15.21 -0.06
N GLY A 305 -0.52 16.14 -1.01
CA GLY A 305 0.08 15.93 -2.33
C GLY A 305 -0.81 15.17 -3.32
N ILE A 306 -2.12 15.08 -3.03
CA ILE A 306 -3.13 14.47 -3.91
C ILE A 306 -3.55 15.48 -5.00
N TYR A 307 -3.62 16.76 -4.63
CA TYR A 307 -4.01 17.84 -5.53
C TYR A 307 -2.80 18.66 -5.95
N THR A 308 -2.60 18.81 -7.26
CA THR A 308 -1.49 19.57 -7.85
C THR A 308 -2.03 20.69 -8.76
N LYS A 309 -1.18 21.65 -9.14
CA LYS A 309 -1.59 22.72 -10.07
C LYS A 309 -2.04 22.09 -11.40
N GLY A 310 -3.33 22.23 -11.72
CA GLY A 310 -3.96 21.59 -12.89
C GLY A 310 -4.90 20.41 -12.56
N SER A 311 -4.92 19.94 -11.31
CA SER A 311 -5.93 18.99 -10.83
C SER A 311 -7.31 19.65 -10.76
N GLN A 312 -8.37 18.88 -11.01
CA GLN A 312 -9.75 19.35 -10.88
C GLN A 312 -10.39 18.80 -9.60
N SER A 313 -11.38 19.53 -9.08
CA SER A 313 -12.27 19.09 -8.02
C SER A 313 -13.67 19.05 -8.60
N LEU A 314 -14.44 17.99 -8.32
CA LEU A 314 -15.83 17.87 -8.77
C LEU A 314 -16.79 17.75 -7.58
N SER A 315 -17.94 18.40 -7.68
CA SER A 315 -19.05 18.20 -6.76
C SER A 315 -19.92 17.00 -7.13
N GLY A 316 -20.67 16.47 -6.16
CA GLY A 316 -21.64 15.41 -6.42
C GLY A 316 -22.67 15.79 -7.48
N GLU A 317 -23.16 17.03 -7.43
CA GLU A 317 -24.11 17.56 -8.42
C GLU A 317 -23.51 17.65 -9.83
N GLU A 318 -22.23 18.06 -9.95
CA GLU A 318 -21.52 18.09 -11.23
C GLU A 318 -21.32 16.67 -11.78
N VAL A 319 -21.03 15.69 -10.93
CA VAL A 319 -20.88 14.29 -11.34
C VAL A 319 -22.22 13.73 -11.81
N ASP A 320 -23.31 14.03 -11.12
CA ASP A 320 -24.66 13.55 -11.45
C ASP A 320 -25.19 14.14 -12.77
N GLN A 321 -24.66 15.28 -13.22
CA GLN A 321 -25.00 15.92 -14.48
C GLN A 321 -24.17 15.44 -15.68
N MET A 322 -23.11 14.66 -15.46
CA MET A 322 -22.21 14.18 -16.51
C MET A 322 -22.63 12.81 -17.06
N ASP A 323 -22.53 12.65 -18.38
CA ASP A 323 -22.65 11.33 -19.01
C ASP A 323 -21.39 10.48 -18.74
N LEU A 324 -21.53 9.15 -18.79
CA LEU A 324 -20.44 8.18 -18.56
C LEU A 324 -19.19 8.46 -19.41
N GLN A 325 -19.36 8.90 -20.66
CA GLN A 325 -18.24 9.21 -21.55
C GLN A 325 -17.49 10.48 -21.11
N GLN A 326 -18.22 11.51 -20.66
CA GLN A 326 -17.64 12.75 -20.13
C GLN A 326 -16.93 12.47 -18.81
N LEU A 327 -17.57 11.71 -17.92
CA LEU A 327 -17.00 11.32 -16.63
C LEU A 327 -15.70 10.53 -16.81
N SER A 328 -15.67 9.56 -17.73
CA SER A 328 -14.46 8.76 -18.03
C SER A 328 -13.26 9.61 -18.47
N GLN A 329 -13.50 10.68 -19.26
CA GLN A 329 -12.44 11.60 -19.68
C GLN A 329 -11.94 12.50 -18.54
N MET A 330 -12.80 12.83 -17.59
CA MET A 330 -12.50 13.72 -16.47
C MET A 330 -11.83 13.00 -15.30
N VAL A 331 -12.24 11.76 -14.99
CA VAL A 331 -11.76 10.98 -13.84
C VAL A 331 -10.23 10.98 -13.68
N PRO A 332 -9.40 10.83 -14.73
CA PRO A 332 -7.94 10.91 -14.58
C PRO A 332 -7.43 12.22 -13.99
N ARG A 333 -8.07 13.35 -14.32
CA ARG A 333 -7.67 14.72 -13.95
C ARG A 333 -8.21 15.19 -12.60
N VAL A 334 -9.22 14.50 -12.07
CA VAL A 334 -9.88 14.89 -10.81
C VAL A 334 -9.12 14.34 -9.61
N GLY A 335 -8.71 15.18 -8.67
CA GLY A 335 -8.05 14.74 -7.43
C GLY A 335 -9.01 14.57 -6.26
N THR A 336 -10.09 15.35 -6.25
CA THR A 336 -11.02 15.49 -5.12
C THR A 336 -12.47 15.46 -5.59
N TYR A 337 -13.31 14.72 -4.88
CA TYR A 337 -14.75 14.69 -5.03
C TYR A 337 -15.39 15.21 -3.74
N GLN A 338 -16.29 16.19 -3.85
CA GLN A 338 -16.97 16.85 -2.73
C GLN A 338 -18.48 16.63 -2.76
N HIS A 339 -19.16 16.65 -1.62
CA HIS A 339 -20.63 16.54 -1.50
C HIS A 339 -21.26 15.33 -2.22
N THR A 340 -20.48 14.27 -2.47
CA THR A 340 -21.01 13.03 -3.06
C THR A 340 -21.85 12.31 -2.01
N GLN A 341 -23.16 12.16 -2.24
CA GLN A 341 -23.98 11.31 -1.40
C GLN A 341 -23.47 9.87 -1.45
N ALA A 342 -23.50 9.16 -0.31
CA ALA A 342 -22.98 7.80 -0.16
C ALA A 342 -23.59 6.75 -1.13
N HIS A 343 -24.56 7.12 -1.96
CA HIS A 343 -25.18 6.28 -2.98
C HIS A 343 -24.40 6.22 -4.31
N ASN A 344 -23.50 7.17 -4.60
CA ASN A 344 -22.84 7.24 -5.92
C ASN A 344 -21.35 6.82 -6.03
N PRO A 345 -20.68 6.14 -5.07
CA PRO A 345 -19.33 5.60 -5.33
C PRO A 345 -19.33 4.46 -6.37
N TYR A 346 -20.50 3.92 -6.71
CA TYR A 346 -20.66 2.82 -7.68
C TYR A 346 -20.66 3.26 -9.14
N SER A 347 -21.01 4.51 -9.47
CA SER A 347 -20.90 5.02 -10.86
C SER A 347 -19.44 5.12 -11.30
N LEU A 348 -18.53 5.46 -10.39
CA LEU A 348 -17.07 5.42 -10.61
C LEU A 348 -16.55 3.99 -10.90
N ASN A 349 -17.20 2.95 -10.35
CA ASN A 349 -16.81 1.55 -10.57
C ASN A 349 -17.14 1.01 -11.98
N SER A 350 -17.90 1.76 -12.79
CA SER A 350 -18.27 1.35 -14.16
C SER A 350 -17.21 1.71 -15.23
N THR A 351 -16.21 2.51 -14.85
CA THR A 351 -15.07 2.84 -15.69
C THR A 351 -13.96 1.80 -15.48
N GLU A 352 -13.09 1.54 -16.48
CA GLU A 352 -12.06 0.46 -16.53
C GLU A 352 -11.00 0.45 -15.39
N PHE A 353 -11.25 1.09 -14.26
CA PHE A 353 -10.34 1.19 -13.12
C PHE A 353 -10.61 0.07 -12.10
N ASN A 354 -9.55 -0.61 -11.66
CA ASN A 354 -9.64 -1.54 -10.53
C ASN A 354 -9.64 -0.75 -9.23
N ILE A 355 -10.81 -0.20 -8.89
CA ILE A 355 -10.99 0.63 -7.70
C ILE A 355 -10.92 -0.25 -6.46
N SER A 356 -9.96 0.04 -5.58
CA SER A 356 -9.92 -0.53 -4.23
C SER A 356 -10.24 0.57 -3.23
N VAL A 357 -11.36 0.44 -2.52
CA VAL A 357 -11.66 1.27 -1.33
C VAL A 357 -10.81 0.73 -0.20
N ILE A 358 -9.63 1.32 0.01
CA ILE A 358 -8.68 0.84 1.02
C ILE A 358 -8.77 1.72 2.27
N LEU A 359 -9.30 1.12 3.33
CA LEU A 359 -9.18 1.62 4.68
C LEU A 359 -7.79 1.26 5.24
N PHE A 360 -6.99 2.30 5.49
CA PHE A 360 -5.77 2.32 6.31
C PHE A 360 -4.54 1.55 5.76
N ARG A 361 -3.41 2.26 5.61
CA ARG A 361 -2.08 1.77 5.15
C ARG A 361 -2.09 0.93 3.85
N PRO A 362 -2.64 1.45 2.73
CA PRO A 362 -2.62 0.78 1.42
C PRO A 362 -1.21 0.41 0.96
N ARG A 363 -0.21 1.22 1.28
CA ARG A 363 1.19 1.01 0.87
C ARG A 363 1.68 -0.40 1.17
N SER A 364 1.61 -0.84 2.43
CA SER A 364 2.12 -2.15 2.81
C SER A 364 1.36 -3.31 2.16
N ALA A 365 0.04 -3.16 1.97
CA ALA A 365 -0.77 -4.20 1.36
C ALA A 365 -0.51 -4.31 -0.15
N ILE A 366 -0.35 -3.19 -0.84
CA ILE A 366 0.01 -3.15 -2.26
C ILE A 366 1.43 -3.68 -2.49
N GLU A 367 2.39 -3.28 -1.64
CA GLU A 367 3.77 -3.79 -1.68
C GLU A 367 3.82 -5.32 -1.52
N GLU A 368 3.10 -5.86 -0.53
CA GLU A 368 2.99 -7.30 -0.31
C GLU A 368 2.25 -8.00 -1.48
N GLY A 369 1.18 -7.41 -2.00
CA GLY A 369 0.44 -7.95 -3.17
C GLY A 369 1.32 -8.05 -4.42
N LYS A 370 2.09 -7.01 -4.74
CA LYS A 370 3.08 -7.02 -5.83
C LYS A 370 4.15 -8.09 -5.61
N GLY A 371 4.65 -8.23 -4.38
CA GLY A 371 5.63 -9.24 -3.99
C GLY A 371 5.11 -10.66 -4.18
N ILE A 372 3.90 -10.95 -3.70
CA ILE A 372 3.27 -12.27 -3.79
C ILE A 372 3.05 -12.66 -5.25
N TYR A 373 2.55 -11.75 -6.10
CA TYR A 373 2.40 -12.01 -7.53
C TYR A 373 3.75 -12.33 -8.20
N ASN A 374 4.81 -11.60 -7.86
CA ASN A 374 6.14 -11.87 -8.37
C ASN A 374 6.67 -13.25 -7.92
N ASN A 375 6.42 -13.62 -6.66
CA ASN A 375 6.78 -14.94 -6.13
C ASN A 375 5.99 -16.06 -6.81
N ILE A 376 4.71 -15.83 -7.13
CA ILE A 376 3.89 -16.75 -7.93
C ILE A 376 4.55 -17.01 -9.28
N ARG A 377 4.98 -15.96 -9.99
CA ARG A 377 5.68 -16.14 -11.27
C ARG A 377 6.99 -16.93 -11.13
N ASN A 378 7.72 -16.77 -10.03
CA ASN A 378 8.95 -17.50 -9.77
C ASN A 378 8.73 -19.01 -9.60
N PHE A 379 7.80 -19.43 -8.75
CA PHE A 379 7.55 -20.86 -8.57
C PHE A 379 6.79 -21.49 -9.75
N VAL A 380 5.90 -20.74 -10.42
CA VAL A 380 5.23 -21.22 -11.64
C VAL A 380 6.25 -21.47 -12.75
N ARG A 381 7.26 -20.60 -12.90
CA ARG A 381 8.37 -20.85 -13.83
C ARG A 381 9.08 -22.17 -13.51
N PHE A 382 9.43 -22.37 -12.24
CA PHE A 382 10.12 -23.58 -11.78
C PHE A 382 9.29 -24.84 -12.07
N GLN A 383 8.05 -24.91 -11.57
CA GLN A 383 7.17 -26.06 -11.74
C GLN A 383 6.88 -26.37 -13.22
N LEU A 384 6.59 -25.35 -14.04
CA LEU A 384 6.34 -25.56 -15.46
C LEU A 384 7.56 -26.08 -16.20
N SER A 385 8.77 -25.58 -15.88
CA SER A 385 9.99 -26.10 -16.51
C SER A 385 10.23 -27.58 -16.16
N THR A 386 9.95 -27.99 -14.93
CA THR A 386 10.07 -29.39 -14.50
C THR A 386 9.03 -30.27 -15.20
N SER A 387 7.74 -29.89 -15.19
CA SER A 387 6.68 -30.68 -15.83
C SER A 387 6.87 -30.79 -17.35
N ILE A 388 7.26 -29.70 -18.01
CA ILE A 388 7.56 -29.72 -19.46
C ILE A 388 8.77 -30.60 -19.74
N ALA A 389 9.82 -30.52 -18.91
CA ALA A 389 11.00 -31.37 -19.07
C ALA A 389 10.66 -32.85 -18.91
N ALA A 390 9.93 -33.22 -17.86
CA ALA A 390 9.50 -34.60 -17.62
C ALA A 390 8.63 -35.14 -18.77
N LEU A 391 7.62 -34.38 -19.20
CA LEU A 391 6.74 -34.75 -20.31
C LEU A 391 7.51 -34.91 -21.63
N THR A 392 8.43 -33.99 -21.93
CA THR A 392 9.25 -34.04 -23.14
C THR A 392 10.23 -35.21 -23.09
N LEU A 393 10.86 -35.47 -21.95
CA LEU A 393 11.78 -36.60 -21.75
C LEU A 393 11.09 -37.94 -22.04
N ILE A 394 9.93 -38.19 -21.44
CA ILE A 394 9.17 -39.44 -21.62
C ILE A 394 8.65 -39.56 -23.05
N SER A 395 8.18 -38.45 -23.63
CA SER A 395 7.66 -38.42 -24.99
C SER A 395 8.77 -38.67 -26.02
N LEU A 396 9.95 -38.06 -25.85
CA LEU A 396 11.09 -38.25 -26.75
C LEU A 396 11.68 -39.66 -26.63
N ALA A 397 11.81 -40.20 -25.41
CA ALA A 397 12.21 -41.58 -25.21
C ALA A 397 11.23 -42.56 -25.89
N THR A 398 9.93 -42.31 -25.79
CA THR A 398 8.91 -43.12 -26.46
C THR A 398 9.01 -43.02 -27.98
N LEU A 399 9.21 -41.82 -28.53
CA LEU A 399 9.34 -41.59 -29.98
C LEU A 399 10.58 -42.26 -30.56
N MET A 400 11.70 -42.22 -29.85
CA MET A 400 12.96 -42.86 -30.26
C MET A 400 12.99 -44.37 -30.02
N ASN A 401 11.86 -44.95 -29.55
CA ASN A 401 11.75 -46.34 -29.16
C ASN A 401 12.74 -46.78 -28.08
N PHE A 402 13.15 -45.84 -27.23
CA PHE A 402 13.95 -46.15 -26.05
C PHE A 402 13.06 -46.66 -24.90
N PRO A 403 13.65 -47.43 -23.98
CA PRO A 403 13.00 -47.74 -22.72
C PRO A 403 12.66 -46.48 -21.93
N ASN A 404 11.67 -46.57 -21.06
CA ASN A 404 11.24 -45.43 -20.27
C ASN A 404 12.37 -45.01 -19.29
N PRO A 405 12.91 -43.79 -19.39
CA PRO A 405 14.03 -43.36 -18.56
C PRO A 405 13.68 -43.23 -17.07
N LEU A 406 12.40 -43.06 -16.74
CA LEU A 406 11.90 -42.88 -15.37
C LEU A 406 10.67 -43.74 -15.10
N ASN A 407 10.61 -44.33 -13.91
CA ASN A 407 9.44 -45.07 -13.45
C ASN A 407 8.36 -44.12 -12.90
N ALA A 408 7.08 -44.52 -12.93
CA ALA A 408 5.96 -43.75 -12.40
C ALA A 408 6.17 -43.34 -10.92
N MET A 409 6.76 -44.21 -10.09
CA MET A 409 7.10 -43.89 -8.69
C MET A 409 8.16 -42.79 -8.57
N GLN A 410 9.15 -42.78 -9.48
CA GLN A 410 10.20 -41.76 -9.52
C GLN A 410 9.64 -40.41 -9.96
N ILE A 411 8.71 -40.40 -10.93
CA ILE A 411 8.01 -39.19 -11.38
C ILE A 411 7.15 -38.62 -10.25
N LEU A 412 6.42 -39.47 -9.51
CA LEU A 412 5.63 -39.04 -8.37
C LEU A 412 6.50 -38.40 -7.28
N TRP A 413 7.67 -38.98 -7.01
CA TRP A 413 8.65 -38.43 -6.09
C TRP A 413 9.17 -37.05 -6.53
N ILE A 414 9.45 -36.88 -7.82
CA ILE A 414 9.85 -35.58 -8.39
C ILE A 414 8.75 -34.55 -8.15
N ASN A 415 7.53 -34.81 -8.61
CA ASN A 415 6.43 -33.85 -8.60
C ASN A 415 5.95 -33.46 -7.19
N ILE A 416 6.02 -34.38 -6.22
CA ILE A 416 5.51 -34.14 -4.86
C ILE A 416 6.62 -33.69 -3.91
N ILE A 417 7.72 -34.45 -3.83
CA ILE A 417 8.74 -34.28 -2.79
C ILE A 417 9.87 -33.36 -3.24
N MET A 418 10.29 -33.46 -4.50
CA MET A 418 11.39 -32.63 -5.01
C MET A 418 10.91 -31.26 -5.48
N ASP A 419 9.73 -31.16 -6.07
CA ASP A 419 9.19 -29.89 -6.56
C ASP A 419 8.44 -29.11 -5.47
N GLY A 420 7.64 -29.79 -4.65
CA GLY A 420 6.71 -29.15 -3.70
C GLY A 420 7.39 -28.19 -2.71
N PRO A 421 8.33 -28.66 -1.87
CA PRO A 421 8.99 -27.82 -0.86
C PRO A 421 9.80 -26.65 -1.46
N PRO A 422 10.63 -26.83 -2.51
CA PRO A 422 11.29 -25.70 -3.16
C PRO A 422 10.30 -24.71 -3.79
N ALA A 423 9.26 -25.16 -4.48
CA ALA A 423 8.22 -24.28 -5.02
C ALA A 423 7.53 -23.46 -3.92
N GLN A 424 7.20 -24.09 -2.79
CA GLN A 424 6.64 -23.41 -1.62
C GLN A 424 7.60 -22.37 -1.04
N SER A 425 8.89 -22.70 -0.99
CA SER A 425 9.93 -21.81 -0.48
C SER A 425 10.16 -20.58 -1.38
N LEU A 426 9.99 -20.74 -2.70
CA LEU A 426 9.98 -19.64 -3.68
C LEU A 426 8.78 -18.71 -3.50
N GLY A 427 7.63 -19.26 -3.06
CA GLY A 427 6.45 -18.48 -2.69
C GLY A 427 6.69 -17.49 -1.54
N VAL A 428 7.64 -17.80 -0.64
CA VAL A 428 7.95 -16.99 0.55
C VAL A 428 9.18 -16.09 0.39
N GLU A 429 9.72 -15.96 -0.82
CA GLU A 429 10.86 -15.08 -1.13
C GLU A 429 10.58 -13.63 -0.67
N PRO A 430 11.58 -12.92 -0.11
CA PRO A 430 11.40 -11.52 0.30
C PRO A 430 11.00 -10.62 -0.88
N VAL A 431 10.19 -9.61 -0.60
CA VAL A 431 9.69 -8.67 -1.61
C VAL A 431 10.86 -7.87 -2.21
N ASP A 432 11.04 -7.96 -3.53
CA ASP A 432 12.06 -7.17 -4.24
C ASP A 432 11.68 -5.68 -4.25
N LYS A 433 12.63 -4.83 -3.83
CA LYS A 433 12.46 -3.37 -3.82
C LYS A 433 12.20 -2.80 -5.22
N ASP A 434 12.73 -3.43 -6.26
CA ASP A 434 12.50 -3.00 -7.64
C ASP A 434 11.07 -3.31 -8.10
N VAL A 435 10.46 -4.38 -7.57
CA VAL A 435 9.07 -4.73 -7.86
C VAL A 435 8.11 -3.71 -7.25
N ILE A 436 8.42 -3.20 -6.06
CA ILE A 436 7.62 -2.17 -5.40
C ILE A 436 7.55 -0.87 -6.23
N ARG A 437 8.67 -0.48 -6.84
CA ARG A 437 8.81 0.76 -7.63
C ARG A 437 8.12 0.70 -8.99
N LYS A 438 7.84 -0.49 -9.52
CA LYS A 438 7.17 -0.63 -10.82
C LYS A 438 5.71 -0.16 -10.75
N PRO A 439 5.16 0.35 -11.87
CA PRO A 439 3.74 0.70 -11.95
C PRO A 439 2.84 -0.51 -11.69
N PRO A 440 1.55 -0.30 -11.34
CA PRO A 440 0.59 -1.37 -11.21
C PRO A 440 0.47 -2.15 -12.51
N ARG A 441 0.37 -3.48 -12.40
CA ARG A 441 0.21 -4.37 -13.55
C ARG A 441 -1.18 -4.17 -14.19
N ASN A 442 -1.29 -4.35 -15.50
CA ASN A 442 -2.59 -4.46 -16.15
C ASN A 442 -3.20 -5.83 -15.87
N VAL A 443 -4.45 -5.91 -15.41
CA VAL A 443 -5.13 -7.18 -15.07
C VAL A 443 -5.25 -8.11 -16.27
N ARG A 444 -5.30 -7.55 -17.49
CA ARG A 444 -5.33 -8.31 -18.76
C ARG A 444 -4.00 -9.00 -19.07
N ASP A 445 -2.90 -8.63 -18.40
CA ASP A 445 -1.62 -9.29 -18.61
C ASP A 445 -1.68 -10.74 -18.09
N SER A 446 -1.26 -11.70 -18.92
CA SER A 446 -1.15 -13.08 -18.47
C SER A 446 0.02 -13.26 -17.50
N ILE A 447 -0.16 -14.13 -16.49
CA ILE A 447 0.92 -14.61 -15.60
C ILE A 447 2.04 -15.25 -16.43
N LEU A 448 1.66 -15.97 -17.49
CA LEU A 448 2.55 -16.64 -18.44
C LEU A 448 2.90 -15.71 -19.61
N THR A 449 3.70 -14.68 -19.31
CA THR A 449 4.27 -13.78 -20.32
C THR A 449 5.16 -14.55 -21.30
N ARG A 450 5.28 -14.09 -22.56
CA ARG A 450 6.18 -14.70 -23.57
C ARG A 450 7.61 -14.84 -23.07
N SER A 451 8.15 -13.83 -22.38
CA SER A 451 9.50 -13.89 -21.78
C SER A 451 9.62 -15.03 -20.76
N LEU A 452 8.62 -15.21 -19.89
CA LEU A 452 8.60 -16.30 -18.92
C LEU A 452 8.52 -17.66 -19.62
N LEU A 453 7.67 -17.81 -20.64
CA LEU A 453 7.54 -19.05 -21.41
C LEU A 453 8.85 -19.42 -22.12
N VAL A 454 9.54 -18.45 -22.75
CA VAL A 454 10.86 -18.70 -23.38
C VAL A 454 11.85 -19.22 -22.34
N LYS A 455 11.91 -18.60 -21.16
CA LYS A 455 12.81 -19.04 -20.09
C LYS A 455 12.46 -20.44 -19.57
N VAL A 456 11.18 -20.74 -19.43
CA VAL A 456 10.69 -22.09 -19.07
C VAL A 456 11.13 -23.13 -20.10
N LEU A 457 10.94 -22.84 -21.40
CA LEU A 457 11.31 -23.75 -22.48
C LEU A 457 12.82 -23.96 -22.58
N VAL A 458 13.63 -22.91 -22.39
CA VAL A 458 15.09 -23.04 -22.40
C VAL A 458 15.58 -23.86 -21.21
N SER A 459 15.08 -23.60 -19.99
CA SER A 459 15.38 -24.45 -18.83
C SER A 459 15.00 -25.90 -19.10
N ALA A 460 13.78 -26.16 -19.58
CA ALA A 460 13.30 -27.50 -19.88
C ALA A 460 14.16 -28.21 -20.95
N LEU A 461 14.58 -27.49 -22.00
CA LEU A 461 15.45 -28.04 -23.04
C LEU A 461 16.80 -28.48 -22.47
N VAL A 462 17.43 -27.67 -21.63
CA VAL A 462 18.73 -28.02 -21.03
C VAL A 462 18.59 -29.24 -20.10
N ILE A 463 17.50 -29.30 -19.31
CA ILE A 463 17.21 -30.46 -18.44
C ILE A 463 17.02 -31.72 -19.29
N VAL A 464 16.22 -31.65 -20.35
CA VAL A 464 15.95 -32.79 -21.26
C VAL A 464 17.23 -33.25 -21.95
N CYS A 465 18.02 -32.34 -22.53
CA CYS A 465 19.27 -32.68 -23.20
C CYS A 465 20.28 -33.30 -22.23
N GLY A 466 20.42 -32.75 -21.03
CA GLY A 466 21.34 -33.27 -20.02
C GLY A 466 20.92 -34.64 -19.48
N THR A 467 19.63 -34.84 -19.21
CA THR A 467 19.09 -36.12 -18.72
C THR A 467 19.15 -37.21 -19.79
N LEU A 468 18.81 -36.89 -21.05
CA LEU A 468 18.98 -37.81 -22.17
C LEU A 468 20.44 -38.13 -22.45
N PHE A 469 21.35 -37.17 -22.32
CA PHE A 469 22.77 -37.42 -22.47
C PHE A 469 23.28 -38.44 -21.44
N VAL A 470 22.87 -38.29 -20.17
CA VAL A 470 23.21 -39.27 -19.12
C VAL A 470 22.58 -40.61 -19.43
N PHE A 471 21.29 -40.65 -19.76
CA PHE A 471 20.59 -41.89 -20.10
C PHE A 471 21.26 -42.62 -21.27
N TRP A 472 21.59 -41.90 -22.35
CA TRP A 472 22.25 -42.47 -23.52
C TRP A 472 23.66 -42.98 -23.21
N ARG A 473 24.40 -42.27 -22.35
CA ARG A 473 25.75 -42.69 -21.94
C ARG A 473 25.73 -43.97 -21.11
N GLU A 474 24.77 -44.12 -20.20
CA GLU A 474 24.69 -45.32 -19.36
C GLU A 474 24.07 -46.52 -20.12
N LEU A 475 23.23 -46.28 -21.14
CA LEU A 475 22.63 -47.33 -21.98
C LEU A 475 23.63 -48.00 -22.98
N GLN A 476 24.94 -47.89 -22.78
CA GLN A 476 25.96 -48.43 -23.70
C GLN A 476 25.88 -49.96 -23.91
N ASP A 477 25.34 -50.70 -22.94
CA ASP A 477 25.23 -52.16 -22.99
C ASP A 477 23.86 -52.66 -23.54
N ASN A 478 22.99 -51.76 -24.02
CA ASN A 478 21.62 -52.05 -24.50
C ASN A 478 20.70 -52.79 -23.49
N LEU A 479 21.11 -52.95 -22.24
CA LEU A 479 20.33 -53.50 -21.13
C LEU A 479 20.04 -52.38 -20.14
N ILE A 480 18.81 -52.31 -19.64
CA ILE A 480 18.42 -51.33 -18.61
C ILE A 480 18.80 -51.93 -17.27
N THR A 481 19.81 -51.36 -16.63
CA THR A 481 20.16 -51.68 -15.25
C THR A 481 19.47 -50.71 -14.28
N PRO A 482 19.25 -51.12 -13.01
CA PRO A 482 18.76 -50.19 -11.98
C PRO A 482 19.71 -48.98 -11.78
N ARG A 483 21.00 -49.15 -12.10
CA ARG A 483 21.96 -48.05 -12.12
C ARG A 483 21.60 -46.97 -13.14
N ASP A 484 21.19 -47.34 -14.35
CA ASP A 484 20.90 -46.39 -15.45
C ASP A 484 19.69 -45.52 -15.12
N THR A 485 18.65 -46.14 -14.56
CA THR A 485 17.45 -45.45 -14.10
C THR A 485 17.77 -44.57 -12.88
N THR A 486 18.64 -45.02 -11.96
CA THR A 486 19.07 -44.21 -10.81
C THR A 486 19.90 -43.00 -11.23
N MET A 487 20.81 -43.16 -12.20
CA MET A 487 21.63 -42.08 -12.75
C MET A 487 20.74 -41.03 -13.42
N THR A 488 19.79 -41.47 -14.24
CA THR A 488 18.85 -40.58 -14.94
C THR A 488 17.92 -39.87 -13.96
N PHE A 489 17.38 -40.59 -13.00
CA PHE A 489 16.55 -40.06 -11.92
C PHE A 489 17.28 -39.01 -11.07
N THR A 490 18.49 -39.32 -10.60
CA THR A 490 19.27 -38.40 -9.76
C THR A 490 19.75 -37.19 -10.57
N CYS A 491 20.09 -37.38 -11.85
CA CYS A 491 20.41 -36.30 -12.77
C CYS A 491 19.23 -35.32 -12.90
N PHE A 492 18.03 -35.83 -13.11
CA PHE A 492 16.81 -35.01 -13.21
C PHE A 492 16.57 -34.20 -11.93
N VAL A 493 16.62 -34.85 -10.75
CA VAL A 493 16.40 -34.18 -9.46
C VAL A 493 17.43 -33.08 -9.19
N PHE A 494 18.71 -33.30 -9.52
CA PHE A 494 19.74 -32.28 -9.34
C PHE A 494 19.57 -31.11 -10.32
N PHE A 495 19.18 -31.38 -11.56
CA PHE A 495 18.78 -30.34 -12.50
C PHE A 495 17.64 -29.47 -11.93
N ASP A 496 16.64 -30.08 -11.31
CA ASP A 496 15.55 -29.35 -10.66
C ASP A 496 16.04 -28.47 -9.50
N MET A 497 16.98 -28.93 -8.67
CA MET A 497 17.53 -28.12 -7.58
C MET A 497 18.28 -26.89 -8.10
N PHE A 498 19.09 -27.03 -9.16
CA PHE A 498 19.77 -25.89 -9.79
C PHE A 498 18.79 -24.98 -10.55
N ASN A 499 17.75 -25.55 -11.15
CA ASN A 499 16.71 -24.80 -11.81
C ASN A 499 15.86 -23.98 -10.80
N ALA A 500 15.55 -24.55 -9.63
CA ALA A 500 14.89 -23.87 -8.51
C ALA A 500 15.72 -22.68 -8.03
N LEU A 501 17.04 -22.85 -7.91
CA LEU A 501 17.97 -21.78 -7.56
C LEU A 501 17.94 -20.63 -8.59
N SER A 502 17.98 -20.97 -9.88
CA SER A 502 17.91 -19.98 -10.95
C SER A 502 16.56 -19.27 -11.03
N SER A 503 15.48 -19.94 -10.60
CA SER A 503 14.10 -19.45 -10.62
C SER A 503 13.74 -18.55 -9.44
N ARG A 504 14.63 -18.38 -8.45
CA ARG A 504 14.46 -17.43 -7.33
C ARG A 504 14.22 -15.98 -7.77
N SER A 505 14.69 -15.61 -8.96
CA SER A 505 14.38 -14.31 -9.57
C SER A 505 14.34 -14.38 -11.09
N GLN A 506 13.43 -13.61 -11.68
CA GLN A 506 13.32 -13.48 -13.13
C GLN A 506 14.41 -12.57 -13.74
N THR A 507 14.92 -11.63 -12.96
CA THR A 507 15.81 -10.55 -13.45
C THR A 507 17.10 -10.43 -12.67
N ARG A 508 17.14 -10.86 -11.40
CA ARG A 508 18.34 -10.80 -10.55
C ARG A 508 19.21 -12.04 -10.68
N MET A 509 20.52 -11.79 -10.67
CA MET A 509 21.51 -12.85 -10.66
C MET A 509 21.57 -13.50 -9.27
N VAL A 510 21.91 -14.77 -9.21
CA VAL A 510 21.94 -15.54 -7.94
C VAL A 510 22.95 -14.93 -6.96
N HIS A 511 24.09 -14.44 -7.44
CA HIS A 511 25.10 -13.80 -6.59
C HIS A 511 24.57 -12.52 -5.92
N GLU A 512 23.83 -11.69 -6.65
CA GLU A 512 23.33 -10.41 -6.11
C GLU A 512 22.27 -10.59 -5.03
N MET A 513 21.52 -11.69 -5.08
CA MET A 513 20.50 -11.98 -4.08
C MET A 513 21.06 -12.60 -2.81
N GLY A 514 22.23 -13.24 -2.89
CA GLY A 514 22.76 -14.08 -1.83
C GLY A 514 22.04 -15.43 -1.73
N LEU A 515 22.83 -16.50 -1.62
CA LEU A 515 22.31 -17.87 -1.53
C LEU A 515 21.42 -18.08 -0.30
N CYS A 516 21.79 -17.48 0.84
CA CYS A 516 21.09 -17.64 2.12
C CYS A 516 20.07 -16.54 2.46
N SER A 517 19.70 -15.68 1.49
CA SER A 517 18.71 -14.62 1.77
C SER A 517 17.33 -15.18 2.12
N ASN A 518 16.96 -16.34 1.55
CA ASN A 518 15.76 -17.06 1.90
C ASN A 518 16.12 -18.33 2.67
N LYS A 519 16.01 -18.28 4.00
CA LYS A 519 16.31 -19.42 4.88
C LYS A 519 15.41 -20.62 4.59
N MET A 520 14.13 -20.37 4.28
CA MET A 520 13.17 -21.43 3.94
C MET A 520 13.57 -22.14 2.65
N PHE A 521 14.08 -21.41 1.65
CA PHE A 521 14.61 -22.01 0.43
C PHE A 521 15.81 -22.91 0.71
N CYS A 522 16.74 -22.45 1.55
CA CYS A 522 17.91 -23.26 1.92
C CYS A 522 17.50 -24.56 2.62
N TYR A 523 16.55 -24.49 3.57
CA TYR A 523 16.05 -25.68 4.25
C TYR A 523 15.27 -26.61 3.32
N ALA A 524 14.47 -26.07 2.39
CA ALA A 524 13.75 -26.86 1.41
C ALA A 524 14.71 -27.60 0.47
N VAL A 525 15.69 -26.91 -0.12
CA VAL A 525 16.67 -27.52 -1.03
C VAL A 525 17.57 -28.51 -0.29
N LEU A 526 18.04 -28.19 0.91
CA LEU A 526 18.81 -29.13 1.74
C LEU A 526 18.00 -30.39 2.04
N GLY A 527 16.74 -30.23 2.45
CA GLY A 527 15.82 -31.33 2.72
C GLY A 527 15.56 -32.20 1.49
N SER A 528 15.36 -31.59 0.31
CA SER A 528 15.23 -32.29 -0.97
C SER A 528 16.50 -33.07 -1.33
N ILE A 529 17.69 -32.47 -1.18
CA ILE A 529 18.96 -33.18 -1.42
C ILE A 529 19.13 -34.34 -0.44
N MET A 530 18.86 -34.13 0.85
CA MET A 530 18.92 -35.20 1.86
C MET A 530 17.93 -36.32 1.57
N GLY A 531 16.71 -36.00 1.14
CA GLY A 531 15.70 -36.97 0.71
C GLY A 531 16.18 -37.77 -0.50
N GLN A 532 16.80 -37.12 -1.48
CA GLN A 532 17.36 -37.79 -2.64
C GLN A 532 18.50 -38.73 -2.25
N LEU A 533 19.40 -38.29 -1.36
CA LEU A 533 20.47 -39.14 -0.84
C LEU A 533 19.90 -40.34 -0.07
N ALA A 534 18.84 -40.16 0.72
CA ALA A 534 18.18 -41.26 1.40
C ALA A 534 17.61 -42.28 0.39
N VAL A 535 16.98 -41.83 -0.70
CA VAL A 535 16.46 -42.74 -1.75
C VAL A 535 17.59 -43.53 -2.43
N ILE A 536 18.78 -42.94 -2.59
CA ILE A 536 19.89 -43.57 -3.30
C ILE A 536 20.76 -44.46 -2.39
N TYR A 537 20.81 -44.21 -1.08
CA TYR A 537 21.74 -44.90 -0.15
C TYR A 537 21.06 -45.70 0.96
N PHE A 538 19.77 -45.51 1.23
CA PHE A 538 19.07 -46.23 2.31
C PHE A 538 18.37 -47.49 1.77
N PRO A 539 18.75 -48.71 2.19
CA PRO A 539 18.28 -49.96 1.57
C PRO A 539 16.75 -50.15 1.51
N PRO A 540 15.96 -49.77 2.53
CA PRO A 540 14.49 -49.84 2.45
C PRO A 540 13.88 -48.92 1.39
N LEU A 541 14.50 -47.78 1.10
CA LEU A 541 14.03 -46.88 0.04
C LEU A 541 14.54 -47.32 -1.34
N GLN A 542 15.75 -47.89 -1.40
CA GLN A 542 16.30 -48.45 -2.64
C GLN A 542 15.41 -49.55 -3.23
N SER A 543 14.83 -50.41 -2.39
CA SER A 543 13.92 -51.47 -2.86
C SER A 543 12.60 -50.93 -3.41
N VAL A 544 12.09 -49.84 -2.83
CA VAL A 544 10.83 -49.20 -3.25
C VAL A 544 11.01 -48.40 -4.54
N PHE A 545 12.10 -47.64 -4.65
CA PHE A 545 12.37 -46.76 -5.79
C PHE A 545 13.23 -47.41 -6.88
N GLN A 546 13.67 -48.66 -6.66
CA GLN A 546 14.53 -49.45 -7.54
C GLN A 546 15.83 -48.70 -7.87
N THR A 547 16.53 -48.24 -6.84
CA THR A 547 17.74 -47.41 -6.96
C THR A 547 19.02 -48.08 -6.47
N GLU A 548 20.16 -47.63 -6.99
CA GLU A 548 21.52 -48.09 -6.62
C GLU A 548 22.44 -46.95 -6.18
N SER A 549 23.48 -47.24 -5.42
CA SER A 549 24.45 -46.23 -4.95
C SER A 549 25.30 -45.66 -6.11
N LEU A 550 25.52 -44.33 -6.12
CA LEU A 550 26.19 -43.61 -7.23
C LEU A 550 27.28 -42.63 -6.78
N ASN A 551 28.24 -42.33 -7.66
CA ASN A 551 29.14 -41.17 -7.47
C ASN A 551 28.51 -39.90 -8.05
N LEU A 552 28.33 -38.89 -7.20
CA LEU A 552 27.57 -37.67 -7.51
C LEU A 552 28.38 -36.55 -8.17
N LEU A 553 29.72 -36.62 -8.16
CA LEU A 553 30.56 -35.50 -8.60
C LEU A 553 30.30 -35.11 -10.06
N PHE A 554 30.18 -36.10 -10.93
CA PHE A 554 29.87 -35.89 -12.33
C PHE A 554 28.48 -35.25 -12.52
N LEU A 555 27.47 -35.75 -11.78
CA LEU A 555 26.10 -35.25 -11.87
C LEU A 555 25.99 -33.80 -11.39
N VAL A 556 26.65 -33.43 -10.29
CA VAL A 556 26.63 -32.05 -9.78
C VAL A 556 27.26 -31.09 -10.79
N GLY A 557 28.38 -31.48 -11.40
CA GLY A 557 29.04 -30.68 -12.44
C GLY A 557 28.14 -30.45 -13.65
N LEU A 558 27.56 -31.53 -14.20
CA LEU A 558 26.67 -31.47 -15.35
C LEU A 558 25.40 -30.66 -15.06
N THR A 559 24.78 -30.89 -13.91
CA THR A 559 23.47 -30.28 -13.58
C THR A 559 23.53 -28.79 -13.26
N SER A 560 24.70 -28.30 -12.82
CA SER A 560 24.95 -26.87 -12.64
C SER A 560 24.80 -26.05 -13.93
N SER A 561 24.89 -26.68 -15.10
CA SER A 561 24.76 -26.03 -16.42
C SER A 561 23.42 -25.31 -16.62
N VAL A 562 22.29 -25.80 -16.08
CA VAL A 562 20.98 -25.12 -16.17
C VAL A 562 21.01 -23.75 -15.48
N CYS A 563 21.69 -23.69 -14.33
CA CYS A 563 21.87 -22.44 -13.61
C CYS A 563 22.75 -21.48 -14.42
N MET A 564 23.87 -21.96 -14.95
CA MET A 564 24.78 -21.15 -15.78
C MET A 564 24.08 -20.55 -17.02
N VAL A 565 23.31 -21.36 -17.75
CA VAL A 565 22.54 -20.91 -18.92
C VAL A 565 21.49 -19.88 -18.51
N SER A 566 20.77 -20.12 -17.41
CA SER A 566 19.76 -19.19 -16.90
C SER A 566 20.36 -17.85 -16.49
N GLU A 567 21.52 -17.85 -15.84
CA GLU A 567 22.24 -16.63 -15.46
C GLU A 567 22.77 -15.87 -16.68
N ALA A 568 23.27 -16.58 -17.71
CA ALA A 568 23.68 -15.97 -18.98
C ALA A 568 22.51 -15.25 -19.67
N ILE A 569 21.32 -15.86 -19.69
CA ILE A 569 20.10 -15.22 -20.25
C ILE A 569 19.76 -13.93 -19.50
N LYS A 570 19.75 -13.96 -18.15
CA LYS A 570 19.48 -12.77 -17.34
C LYS A 570 20.50 -11.67 -17.59
N TRP A 571 21.77 -12.04 -17.75
CA TRP A 571 22.85 -11.11 -18.05
C TRP A 571 22.66 -10.44 -19.42
N VAL A 572 22.32 -11.22 -20.46
CA VAL A 572 22.03 -10.70 -21.81
C VAL A 572 20.83 -9.76 -21.82
N GLU A 573 19.74 -10.12 -21.12
CA GLU A 573 18.54 -9.26 -21.02
C GLU A 573 18.86 -7.91 -20.36
N ARG A 574 19.64 -7.92 -19.27
CA ARG A 574 20.08 -6.70 -18.61
C ARG A 574 20.96 -5.84 -19.51
N TRP A 575 21.90 -6.46 -20.22
CA TRP A 575 22.78 -5.75 -21.13
C TRP A 575 22.01 -5.06 -22.26
N ARG A 576 21.00 -5.74 -22.84
CA ARG A 576 20.09 -5.14 -23.83
C ARG A 576 19.29 -3.98 -23.25
N ALA A 577 18.71 -4.13 -22.05
CA ALA A 577 17.94 -3.06 -21.41
C ALA A 577 18.77 -1.81 -21.09
N VAL A 578 20.04 -1.98 -20.70
CA VAL A 578 20.97 -0.84 -20.48
C VAL A 578 21.31 -0.15 -21.80
N ARG A 579 21.49 -0.92 -22.88
CA ARG A 579 21.78 -0.38 -24.21
C ARG A 579 20.60 0.41 -24.78
N GLU A 580 19.38 -0.12 -24.66
CA GLU A 580 18.15 0.55 -25.10
C GLU A 580 17.91 1.88 -24.36
N ARG A 581 18.15 1.93 -23.04
CA ARG A 581 18.07 3.18 -22.27
C ARG A 581 19.08 4.22 -22.70
N ARG A 582 20.29 3.80 -23.10
CA ARG A 582 21.31 4.73 -23.60
C ARG A 582 20.95 5.31 -24.96
N THR A 583 20.31 4.53 -25.82
CA THR A 583 19.82 5.00 -27.12
C THR A 583 18.62 5.95 -26.97
N THR A 584 17.66 5.67 -26.09
CA THR A 584 16.52 6.58 -25.88
C THR A 584 16.92 7.91 -25.26
N VAL A 585 17.87 7.92 -24.32
CA VAL A 585 18.39 9.17 -23.74
C VAL A 585 19.20 9.96 -24.77
N ALA A 586 19.98 9.28 -25.62
CA ALA A 586 20.70 9.94 -26.70
C ALA A 586 19.76 10.54 -27.78
N GLU A 587 18.61 9.92 -28.04
CA GLU A 587 17.57 10.46 -28.91
C GLU A 587 16.86 11.67 -28.26
N GLU A 588 16.49 11.60 -26.98
CA GLU A 588 15.88 12.72 -26.25
C GLU A 588 16.82 13.94 -26.14
N ASP A 589 18.11 13.73 -25.90
CA ASP A 589 19.11 14.81 -25.88
C ASP A 589 19.30 15.44 -27.28
N SER A 590 19.23 14.64 -28.35
CA SER A 590 19.32 15.15 -29.73
C SER A 590 18.10 15.97 -30.19
N PHE A 591 16.94 15.78 -29.55
CA PHE A 591 15.73 16.55 -29.82
C PHE A 591 15.67 17.89 -29.06
N HIS A 592 16.51 18.07 -28.04
CA HIS A 592 16.63 19.34 -27.31
C HIS A 592 17.69 20.28 -27.88
N ASP A 593 18.56 19.79 -28.77
CA ASP A 593 19.61 20.56 -29.46
C ASP A 593 19.22 21.03 -30.89
N VAL A 594 17.95 20.85 -31.30
CA VAL A 594 17.37 21.37 -32.56
C VAL A 594 16.22 22.32 -32.23
#